data_AF-A0A2V9RKG4-F1
#
_entry.id   AF-A0A2V9RKG4-F1
#
_cell.length_a   1.000
_cell.length_b   1.000
_cell.length_c   1.000
_cell.angle_alpha   90.00
_cell.angle_beta   90.00
_cell.angle_gamma   90.00
#
_symmetry.space_group_name_H-M   'P 1'
#
loop_
_entity.id
_entity.type
_entity.pdbx_description
1 polymer ?
#
loop_
_entity_poly.entity_id
_entity_poly.type
_entity_poly.pdbx_seq_one_letter_code
_entity_poly.pdbx_strand_id
1 'polypeptide(L)' 'MDLERIIDDIQQLEEMFEAPDVRPLSPSDISAANRKHDVALAHSPWFRLWQSYGICCRSENPVFQPQARER' A
#
# COMPACT_ATOMS: atom_id res chain seq x y z
N MET A 1 40.70 18.99 -0.39
CA MET A 1 39.48 18.14 -0.40
C MET A 1 39.94 16.76 0.03
N ASP A 2 39.33 16.21 1.08
CA ASP A 2 39.76 14.94 1.67
C ASP A 2 38.93 13.80 1.08
N LEU A 3 39.56 12.99 0.23
CA LEU A 3 38.88 11.95 -0.54
C LEU A 3 38.35 10.84 0.36
N GLU A 4 39.11 10.45 1.38
CA GLU A 4 38.73 9.39 2.32
C GLU A 4 37.50 9.80 3.13
N ARG A 5 37.45 11.05 3.57
CA ARG A 5 36.26 11.59 4.26
C ARG A 5 35.02 11.57 3.37
N ILE A 6 35.16 11.87 2.08
CA ILE A 6 34.02 11.84 1.14
C ILE A 6 33.52 10.41 0.93
N ILE A 7 34.43 9.44 0.83
CA ILE A 7 34.07 8.02 0.69
C ILE A 7 33.30 7.55 1.94
N ASP A 8 33.79 7.91 3.13
CA ASP A 8 33.15 7.57 4.40
C ASP A 8 31.76 8.22 4.52
N ASP A 9 31.62 9.50 4.16
CA ASP A 9 30.34 10.20 4.15
C ASP A 9 29.33 9.53 3.21
N ILE A 10 29.77 9.07 2.02
CA ILE A 10 28.91 8.36 1.07
C ILE A 10 28.47 7.01 1.65
N GLN A 11 29.40 6.24 2.21
CA GLN A 11 29.08 4.93 2.81
C GLN A 11 28.07 5.08 3.96
N GLN A 12 28.24 6.07 4.84
CA GLN A 12 27.30 6.34 5.91
C GLN A 12 25.89 6.69 5.38
N LEU A 13 25.80 7.45 4.28
CA LEU A 13 24.51 7.76 3.66
C LEU A 13 23.86 6.53 3.02
N GLU A 14 24.63 5.67 2.37
CA GLU A 14 24.15 4.41 1.81
C GLU A 14 23.63 3.48 2.91
N GLU A 15 24.37 3.32 4.01
CA GLU A 15 23.94 2.53 5.17
C GLU A 15 22.66 3.06 5.80
N MET A 16 22.53 4.38 5.93
CA MET A 16 21.32 5.01 6.46
C MET A 16 20.13 4.82 5.52
N PHE A 17 20.33 4.82 4.21
CA PHE A 17 19.27 4.63 3.23
C PHE A 17 18.76 3.18 3.19
N GLU A 18 19.66 2.21 3.32
CA GLU A 18 19.31 0.78 3.37
C GLU A 18 18.72 0.35 4.73
N ALA A 19 18.85 1.18 5.76
CA ALA A 19 18.27 0.91 7.06
C ALA A 19 16.73 0.83 6.97
N PRO A 20 16.09 -0.16 7.63
CA PRO A 20 14.64 -0.25 7.68
C PRO A 20 14.01 1.03 8.26
N ASP A 21 12.98 1.57 7.60
CA ASP A 21 12.19 2.65 8.18
C ASP A 21 11.35 2.12 9.34
N VAL A 22 11.78 2.44 10.57
CA VAL A 22 11.15 1.99 11.82
C VAL A 22 10.03 2.92 12.30
N ARG A 23 9.73 4.00 11.57
CA ARG A 23 8.65 4.91 11.96
C ARG A 23 7.29 4.18 11.89
N PRO A 24 6.31 4.56 12.71
CA PRO A 24 4.95 4.06 12.55
C PRO A 24 4.42 4.37 11.14
N LEU A 25 3.77 3.39 10.52
CA LEU A 25 3.19 3.56 9.18
C LEU A 25 2.12 4.66 9.21
N SER A 26 2.28 5.64 8.34
CA SER A 26 1.24 6.63 8.06
C SER A 26 0.16 6.02 7.17
N PRO A 27 -1.02 6.65 7.06
CA PRO A 27 -2.04 6.26 6.09
C PRO A 27 -1.52 6.22 4.64
N SER A 28 -0.56 7.09 4.29
CA SER A 28 0.06 7.11 2.97
C SER A 28 0.95 5.89 2.74
N ASP A 29 1.72 5.48 3.75
CA ASP A 29 2.59 4.30 3.68
C ASP A 29 1.76 3.03 3.51
N ILE A 30 0.66 2.90 4.27
CA ILE A 30 -0.29 1.79 4.14
C ILE A 30 -0.91 1.76 2.74
N SER A 31 -1.34 2.91 2.22
CA SER A 31 -1.88 3.00 0.86
C SER A 31 -0.83 2.61 -0.18
N ALA A 32 0.42 3.07 -0.02
CA ALA A 32 1.51 2.75 -0.94
C ALA A 32 1.85 1.26 -0.94
N ALA A 33 1.92 0.64 0.25
CA ALA A 33 2.17 -0.80 0.39
C ALA A 33 1.06 -1.64 -0.27
N ASN A 34 -0.20 -1.22 -0.12
CA ASN A 34 -1.34 -1.93 -0.69
C ASN A 34 -1.40 -1.83 -2.22
N ARG A 35 -0.85 -0.79 -2.85
CA ARG A 35 -0.90 -0.64 -4.33
C ARG A 35 -0.38 -1.85 -5.10
N LYS A 36 0.71 -2.47 -4.66
CA LYS A 36 1.28 -3.64 -5.36
C LYS A 36 0.34 -4.84 -5.28
N HIS A 37 -0.28 -5.04 -4.11
CA HIS A 37 -1.27 -6.07 -3.88
C HIS A 37 -2.55 -5.81 -4.69
N ASP A 38 -3.03 -4.57 -4.69
CA ASP A 38 -4.23 -4.16 -5.42
C ASP A 38 -4.07 -4.36 -6.92
N VAL A 39 -2.90 -4.03 -7.48
CA VAL A 39 -2.57 -4.29 -8.89
C VAL A 39 -2.55 -5.79 -9.16
N ALA A 40 -1.88 -6.59 -8.32
CA ALA A 40 -1.78 -8.03 -8.51
C ALA A 40 -3.14 -8.73 -8.48
N LEU A 41 -4.09 -8.23 -7.66
CA LEU A 41 -5.41 -8.81 -7.50
C LEU A 41 -6.52 -8.09 -8.27
N ALA A 42 -6.22 -7.06 -9.06
CA ALA A 42 -7.21 -6.28 -9.81
C ALA A 42 -8.12 -7.12 -10.72
N HIS A 43 -7.65 -8.29 -11.15
CA HIS A 43 -8.40 -9.22 -11.99
C HIS A 43 -9.26 -10.22 -11.19
N SER A 44 -9.03 -10.35 -9.88
CA SER A 44 -9.78 -11.28 -9.03
C SER A 44 -11.19 -10.75 -8.77
N PRO A 45 -12.25 -11.51 -9.13
CA PRO A 45 -13.63 -11.13 -8.81
C PRO A 45 -13.85 -10.97 -7.30
N TRP A 46 -13.22 -11.81 -6.50
CA TRP A 46 -13.27 -11.73 -5.03
C TRP A 46 -12.60 -10.46 -4.51
N PHE A 47 -11.47 -10.06 -5.08
CA PHE A 47 -10.81 -8.83 -4.68
C PHE A 47 -11.63 -7.59 -5.03
N ARG A 48 -12.30 -7.57 -6.20
CA ARG A 48 -13.21 -6.47 -6.57
C ARG A 48 -14.42 -6.38 -5.64
N LEU A 49 -14.98 -7.52 -5.25
CA LEU A 49 -16.06 -7.57 -4.25
C LEU A 49 -15.57 -7.05 -2.90
N TRP A 50 -14.41 -7.52 -2.42
CA TRP A 50 -13.83 -7.04 -1.19
C TRP A 50 -13.47 -5.54 -1.23
N GLN A 51 -12.94 -5.03 -2.33
CA GLN A 51 -12.67 -3.59 -2.48
C GLN A 51 -13.96 -2.76 -2.43
N SER A 52 -15.06 -3.29 -3.00
CA SER A 52 -16.35 -2.60 -3.04
C SER A 52 -17.09 -2.66 -1.70
N TYR A 53 -16.99 -3.77 -0.97
CA TYR A 53 -17.83 -4.09 0.19
C TYR A 53 -17.04 -4.35 1.49
N GLY A 54 -15.72 -4.26 1.45
CA GLY A 54 -14.80 -4.51 2.55
C GLY A 54 -15.08 -3.60 3.74
N ILE A 55 -15.15 -4.22 4.91
CA ILE A 55 -15.82 -3.70 6.11
C ILE A 55 -15.06 -2.53 6.78
N CYS A 56 -13.77 -2.29 6.48
CA CYS A 56 -12.98 -1.34 7.26
C CYS A 56 -13.15 0.15 6.90
N CYS A 57 -13.75 0.49 5.74
CA CYS A 57 -13.82 1.89 5.27
C CYS A 57 -15.24 2.42 5.02
N ARG A 58 -16.29 1.66 5.34
CA ARG A 58 -17.67 2.12 5.19
C ARG A 58 -18.24 2.55 6.54
N SER A 59 -18.75 3.78 6.63
CA SER A 59 -19.59 4.19 7.76
C SER A 59 -20.97 3.51 7.76
N GLU A 60 -21.40 3.00 6.61
CA GLU A 60 -22.74 2.46 6.40
C GLU A 60 -22.70 1.00 5.92
N ASN A 61 -23.67 0.21 6.38
CA ASN A 61 -23.81 -1.18 5.96
C ASN A 61 -24.08 -1.30 4.46
N PRO A 62 -23.49 -2.28 3.76
CA PRO A 62 -23.79 -2.50 2.35
C PRO A 62 -25.27 -2.92 2.18
N VAL A 63 -25.99 -2.19 1.33
CA VAL A 63 -27.37 -2.52 0.95
C VAL A 63 -27.33 -3.40 -0.31
N PHE A 64 -27.78 -4.64 -0.19
CA PHE A 64 -27.90 -5.55 -1.31
C PHE A 64 -29.10 -5.16 -2.18
N GLN A 65 -28.86 -4.66 -3.38
CA GLN A 65 -29.90 -4.46 -4.40
C GLN A 65 -29.82 -5.58 -5.42
N PRO A 66 -30.73 -6.58 -5.37
CA PRO A 66 -30.75 -7.62 -6.38
C PRO A 66 -31.10 -7.00 -7.74
N GLN A 67 -30.21 -7.16 -8.71
CA GLN A 67 -30.53 -6.83 -10.11
C GLN A 67 -31.71 -7.72 -10.52
N ALA A 68 -32.82 -7.10 -10.88
CA ALA A 68 -33.93 -7.80 -11.50
C ALA A 68 -33.40 -8.45 -12.78
N ARG A 69 -33.33 -9.79 -12.78
CA ARG A 69 -33.10 -10.55 -14.01
C ARG A 69 -34.26 -10.23 -14.96
N GLU A 70 -34.00 -9.41 -15.98
CA GLU A 70 -34.85 -9.38 -17.16
C GLU A 70 -34.84 -10.78 -17.78
N ARG A 71 -36.04 -11.35 -17.95
CA ARG A 71 -36.28 -12.65 -18.57
C ARG A 71 -36.31 -12.51 -20.08
#